data_AF-A0A2D4HI11-F1
#
_entry.id   AF-A0A2D4HI11-F1
#
_cell.length_a   1.000
_cell.length_b   1.000
_cell.length_c   1.000
_cell.angle_alpha   90.00
_cell.angle_beta   90.00
_cell.angle_gamma   90.00
#
_symmetry.space_group_name_H-M   'P 1'
#
loop_
_entity.id
_entity.type
_entity.pdbx_description
1 polymer ?
#
loop_
_entity_poly.entity_id
_entity_poly.type
_entity_poly.pdbx_seq_one_letter_code
_entity_poly.pdbx_strand_id
1 'polypeptide(L)'
;YMLFYKRMEPEEENGKDYTFDVSSELLEWIWHDNMQFLQDKNIFEHTYFGFMWQLCSSIPSTLPDPKAVSLMTAKLSTSFVLETFIHSKEKPTMLQWIELLTKQFNNSQAACEWFLDRMADDDWWPMQILIKCPNQIVRQMFQRLCIHVIQRLRPVHAHFYLQPGLEDCSDDMDGPVEDIGSRS
;
A
#
# COMPACT_ATOMS: atom_id res chain seq x y z
N TYR A 1 42.97 4.12 5.39
CA TYR A 1 43.10 3.86 3.94
C TYR A 1 43.60 2.44 3.75
N MET A 2 42.96 1.65 2.88
CA MET A 2 43.39 0.29 2.53
C MET A 2 44.03 0.32 1.14
N LEU A 3 45.25 -0.21 1.04
CA LEU A 3 45.97 -0.33 -0.22
C LEU A 3 45.97 -1.81 -0.62
N PHE A 4 45.45 -2.11 -1.81
CA PHE A 4 45.49 -3.44 -2.41
C PHE A 4 46.56 -3.46 -3.49
N TYR A 5 47.55 -4.35 -3.34
CA TYR A 5 48.59 -4.58 -4.34
C TYR A 5 48.40 -5.97 -4.95
N LYS A 6 48.34 -6.04 -6.29
CA LYS A 6 48.37 -7.29 -7.05
C LYS A 6 49.78 -7.47 -7.60
N ARG A 7 50.41 -8.61 -7.33
CA ARG A 7 51.71 -8.96 -7.92
C ARG A 7 51.49 -9.22 -9.42
N MET A 8 52.12 -8.42 -10.27
CA MET A 8 52.12 -8.62 -11.73
C MET A 8 53.18 -9.66 -12.08
N GLU A 9 52.76 -10.78 -12.67
CA GLU A 9 53.67 -11.69 -13.38
C GLU A 9 53.78 -11.22 -14.83
N PRO A 10 54.92 -11.44 -15.52
CA PRO A 10 55.06 -11.06 -16.92
C PRO A 10 53.97 -11.73 -17.76
N GLU A 11 53.15 -10.92 -18.44
CA GLU A 11 52.03 -11.40 -19.25
C GLU A 11 52.55 -12.26 -20.41
N GLU A 12 52.25 -13.57 -20.40
CA GLU A 12 52.21 -14.32 -21.63
C GLU A 12 51.08 -13.72 -22.48
N GLU A 13 51.41 -13.13 -23.63
CA GLU A 13 50.44 -12.68 -24.63
C GLU A 13 49.50 -13.85 -24.96
N ASN A 14 48.34 -13.83 -24.33
CA ASN A 14 47.29 -14.74 -24.66
C ASN A 14 46.01 -13.93 -24.51
N GLY A 15 45.55 -13.42 -25.65
CA GLY A 15 44.18 -12.94 -25.83
C GLY A 15 43.21 -14.10 -25.60
N LYS A 16 43.12 -14.54 -24.35
CA LYS A 16 42.10 -15.48 -23.91
C LYS A 16 40.82 -14.66 -23.88
N ASP A 17 39.97 -14.88 -24.87
CA ASP A 17 38.56 -14.59 -24.74
C ASP A 17 38.09 -15.29 -23.47
N TYR A 18 37.90 -14.51 -22.40
CA TYR A 18 37.35 -15.02 -21.16
C TYR A 18 35.88 -15.34 -21.43
N THR A 19 35.58 -16.58 -21.78
CA THR A 19 34.22 -17.08 -21.81
C THR A 19 33.77 -17.24 -20.36
N PHE A 20 33.07 -16.22 -19.85
CA PHE A 20 32.39 -16.30 -18.56
C PHE A 20 31.21 -17.27 -18.71
N ASP A 21 31.38 -18.48 -18.20
CA ASP A 21 30.29 -19.44 -18.05
C ASP A 21 29.51 -19.10 -16.78
N VAL A 22 28.56 -18.17 -16.92
CA VAL A 22 27.64 -17.78 -15.84
C VAL A 22 26.58 -18.86 -15.74
N SER A 23 26.36 -19.40 -14.53
CA SER A 23 25.32 -20.42 -14.34
C SER A 23 23.96 -19.88 -14.78
N SER A 24 23.12 -20.75 -15.34
CA SER A 24 21.78 -20.39 -15.79
C SER A 24 20.93 -19.78 -14.67
N GLU A 25 21.07 -20.27 -13.44
CA GLU A 25 20.40 -19.73 -12.25
C GLU A 25 20.81 -18.28 -11.95
N LEU A 26 22.11 -17.98 -12.01
CA LEU A 26 22.59 -16.61 -11.78
C LEU A 26 22.14 -15.67 -12.91
N LEU A 27 22.11 -16.16 -14.13
CA LEU A 27 21.67 -15.39 -15.30
C LEU A 27 20.17 -15.07 -15.23
N GLU A 28 19.35 -16.04 -14.79
CA GLU A 28 17.93 -15.86 -14.52
C GLU A 28 17.67 -14.88 -13.38
N TRP A 29 18.46 -14.97 -12.30
CA TRP A 29 18.37 -14.02 -11.18
C TRP A 29 18.71 -12.58 -11.62
N ILE A 30 19.81 -12.39 -12.36
CA ILE A 30 20.20 -11.09 -12.93
C ILE A 30 19.12 -10.55 -13.86
N TRP A 31 18.50 -11.42 -14.68
CA TRP A 31 17.42 -11.03 -15.57
C TRP A 31 16.19 -10.54 -14.79
N HIS A 32 15.77 -11.29 -13.77
CA HIS A 32 14.65 -10.90 -12.91
C HIS A 32 14.92 -9.58 -12.20
N ASP A 33 16.11 -9.38 -11.64
CA ASP A 33 16.49 -8.14 -10.95
C ASP A 33 16.49 -6.94 -11.90
N ASN A 34 17.04 -7.10 -13.12
CA ASN A 34 17.03 -6.05 -14.13
C ASN A 34 15.62 -5.70 -14.62
N MET A 35 14.76 -6.70 -14.81
CA MET A 35 13.37 -6.48 -15.22
C MET A 35 12.60 -5.74 -14.13
N GLN A 36 12.77 -6.14 -12.87
CA GLN A 36 12.18 -5.48 -11.72
C GLN A 36 12.66 -4.02 -11.61
N PHE A 37 13.97 -3.77 -11.79
CA PHE A 37 14.52 -2.42 -11.81
C PHE A 37 13.90 -1.54 -12.91
N LEU A 38 13.72 -2.08 -14.13
CA LEU A 38 13.09 -1.34 -15.23
C LEU A 38 11.61 -1.06 -14.96
N GLN A 39 10.89 -1.99 -14.34
CA GLN A 39 9.50 -1.80 -13.93
C GLN A 39 9.41 -0.73 -12.85
N ASP A 40 10.21 -0.83 -11.79
CA ASP A 40 10.28 0.16 -10.70
C ASP A 40 10.64 1.54 -11.24
N LYS A 41 11.60 1.63 -12.17
CA LYS A 41 11.98 2.88 -12.81
C LYS A 41 10.81 3.57 -13.50
N ASN A 42 9.91 2.82 -14.12
CA ASN A 42 8.74 3.38 -14.79
C ASN A 42 7.58 3.66 -13.83
N ILE A 43 7.35 2.78 -12.85
CA ILE A 43 6.25 2.90 -11.88
C ILE A 43 6.48 4.04 -10.89
N PHE A 44 7.74 4.33 -10.53
CA PHE A 44 8.11 5.41 -9.61
C PHE A 44 8.57 6.69 -10.34
N GLU A 45 8.28 6.80 -11.62
CA GLU A 45 8.65 7.96 -12.44
C GLU A 45 7.75 9.17 -12.12
N HIS A 46 8.35 10.35 -11.97
CA HIS A 46 7.62 11.53 -11.50
C HIS A 46 6.61 12.06 -12.52
N THR A 47 6.85 11.88 -13.82
CA THR A 47 5.86 12.24 -14.86
C THR A 47 4.63 11.35 -14.77
N TYR A 48 4.79 10.06 -14.50
CA TYR A 48 3.66 9.16 -14.20
C TYR A 48 2.86 9.63 -12.98
N PHE A 49 3.53 10.05 -11.90
CA PHE A 49 2.86 10.59 -10.71
C PHE A 49 2.09 11.88 -11.02
N GLY A 50 2.67 12.76 -11.85
CA GLY A 50 2.01 13.96 -12.34
C GLY A 50 0.76 13.66 -13.16
N PHE A 51 0.84 12.67 -14.05
CA PHE A 51 -0.32 12.18 -14.82
C PHE A 51 -1.42 11.64 -13.88
N MET A 52 -1.04 10.77 -12.93
CA MET A 52 -1.98 10.20 -11.97
C MET A 52 -2.66 11.28 -11.13
N TRP A 53 -1.90 12.31 -10.70
CA TRP A 53 -2.44 13.46 -10.01
C TRP A 53 -3.51 14.17 -10.84
N GLN A 54 -3.20 14.52 -12.09
CA GLN A 54 -4.14 15.21 -12.98
C GLN A 54 -5.42 14.39 -13.20
N LEU A 55 -5.29 13.08 -13.41
CA LEU A 55 -6.40 12.16 -13.61
C LEU A 55 -7.30 12.06 -12.36
N CYS A 56 -6.70 12.06 -11.17
CA CYS A 56 -7.41 11.89 -9.91
C CYS A 56 -7.99 13.19 -9.34
N SER A 57 -7.34 14.33 -9.56
CA SER A 57 -7.73 15.62 -8.99
C SER A 57 -8.80 16.34 -9.82
N SER A 58 -8.91 16.03 -11.10
CA SER A 58 -9.68 16.81 -12.07
C SER A 58 -10.62 15.92 -12.88
N ILE A 59 -11.79 15.63 -12.32
CA ILE A 59 -12.83 14.86 -13.00
C ILE A 59 -13.60 15.79 -13.96
N PRO A 60 -13.66 15.48 -15.27
CA PRO A 60 -14.46 16.26 -16.21
C PRO A 60 -15.96 16.22 -15.85
N SER A 61 -16.59 17.38 -15.79
CA SER A 61 -18.04 17.50 -15.51
C SER A 61 -18.94 16.99 -16.63
N THR A 62 -18.36 16.70 -17.80
CA THR A 62 -19.04 16.14 -18.96
C THR A 62 -19.29 14.64 -18.85
N LEU A 63 -18.69 13.96 -17.86
CA LEU A 63 -18.86 12.52 -17.68
C LEU A 63 -20.26 12.18 -17.15
N PRO A 64 -20.86 11.08 -17.63
CA PRO A 64 -22.13 10.58 -17.12
C PRO A 64 -21.98 10.02 -15.70
N ASP A 65 -23.07 10.04 -14.93
CA ASP A 65 -23.14 9.52 -13.55
C ASP A 65 -22.02 10.02 -12.61
N PRO A 66 -22.13 11.28 -12.12
CA PRO A 66 -21.13 11.87 -11.24
C PRO A 66 -20.85 11.05 -9.97
N LYS A 67 -21.81 10.26 -9.49
CA LYS A 67 -21.64 9.44 -8.27
C LYS A 67 -20.76 8.22 -8.56
N ALA A 68 -21.04 7.50 -9.65
CA ALA A 68 -20.21 6.37 -10.06
C ALA A 68 -18.79 6.81 -10.42
N VAL A 69 -18.65 7.95 -11.12
CA VAL A 69 -17.34 8.51 -11.44
C VAL A 69 -16.60 8.92 -10.17
N SER A 70 -17.25 9.60 -9.22
CA SER A 70 -16.62 9.95 -7.95
C SER A 70 -16.15 8.72 -7.17
N LEU A 71 -16.92 7.63 -7.20
CA LEU A 71 -16.51 6.36 -6.60
C LEU A 71 -15.28 5.79 -7.32
N MET A 72 -15.31 5.68 -8.66
CA MET A 72 -14.19 5.15 -9.44
C MET A 72 -12.90 5.94 -9.25
N THR A 73 -12.99 7.28 -9.25
CA THR A 73 -11.82 8.14 -9.02
C THR A 73 -11.27 7.96 -7.61
N ALA A 74 -12.13 7.85 -6.60
CA ALA A 74 -11.69 7.58 -5.23
C ALA A 74 -10.98 6.22 -5.11
N LYS A 75 -11.49 5.17 -5.77
CA LYS A 75 -10.84 3.85 -5.82
C LYS A 75 -9.46 3.93 -6.48
N LEU A 76 -9.36 4.60 -7.63
CA LEU A 76 -8.11 4.78 -8.35
C LEU A 76 -7.08 5.56 -7.52
N SER A 77 -7.48 6.70 -6.96
CA SER A 77 -6.62 7.53 -6.11
C SER A 77 -6.12 6.76 -4.89
N THR A 78 -7.02 6.02 -4.23
CA THR A 78 -6.68 5.23 -3.04
C THR A 78 -5.69 4.13 -3.38
N SER A 79 -5.97 3.35 -4.43
CA SER A 79 -5.10 2.24 -4.85
C SER A 79 -3.73 2.76 -5.27
N PHE A 80 -3.68 3.82 -6.09
CA PHE A 80 -2.41 4.45 -6.46
C PHE A 80 -1.62 4.94 -5.24
N VAL A 81 -2.27 5.62 -4.29
CA VAL A 81 -1.58 6.15 -3.12
C VAL A 81 -1.03 5.01 -2.26
N LEU A 82 -1.86 4.03 -1.94
CA LEU A 82 -1.54 2.97 -0.98
C LEU A 82 -0.69 1.83 -1.55
N GLU A 83 -0.72 1.60 -2.86
CA GLU A 83 0.00 0.51 -3.50
C GLU A 83 1.25 0.98 -4.27
N THR A 84 1.29 2.26 -4.67
CA THR A 84 2.40 2.80 -5.46
C THR A 84 3.08 3.99 -4.78
N PHE A 85 2.36 5.08 -4.52
CA PHE A 85 2.97 6.33 -4.08
C PHE A 85 3.71 6.20 -2.73
N ILE A 86 3.15 5.47 -1.76
CA ILE A 86 3.80 5.31 -0.45
C ILE A 86 5.10 4.48 -0.52
N HIS A 87 5.35 3.79 -1.62
CA HIS A 87 6.56 3.02 -1.86
C HIS A 87 7.64 3.81 -2.62
N SER A 88 7.31 4.97 -3.18
CA SER A 88 8.29 5.80 -3.88
C SER A 88 9.40 6.29 -2.94
N LYS A 89 10.59 6.55 -3.46
CA LYS A 89 11.70 7.06 -2.64
C LYS A 89 11.39 8.45 -2.06
N GLU A 90 10.87 9.34 -2.91
CA GLU A 90 10.54 10.72 -2.55
C GLU A 90 9.04 10.96 -2.65
N LYS A 91 8.49 11.68 -1.67
CA LYS A 91 7.03 11.91 -1.52
C LYS A 91 6.69 13.37 -1.26
N PRO A 92 7.17 14.32 -2.09
CA PRO A 92 7.00 15.76 -1.83
C PRO A 92 5.53 16.20 -1.80
N THR A 93 4.65 15.47 -2.49
CA THR A 93 3.22 15.78 -2.63
C THR A 93 2.32 14.95 -1.71
N MET A 94 2.88 14.28 -0.69
CA MET A 94 2.10 13.40 0.19
C MET A 94 0.89 14.12 0.79
N LEU A 95 1.10 15.30 1.36
CA LEU A 95 0.01 16.07 1.98
C LEU A 95 -1.13 16.36 0.99
N GLN A 96 -0.79 16.72 -0.25
CA GLN A 96 -1.77 17.01 -1.30
C GLN A 96 -2.59 15.75 -1.66
N TRP A 97 -1.95 14.59 -1.72
CA TRP A 97 -2.64 13.31 -1.92
C TRP A 97 -3.60 12.96 -0.79
N ILE A 98 -3.21 13.23 0.46
CA ILE A 98 -4.10 12.97 1.62
C ILE A 98 -5.28 13.92 1.64
N GLU A 99 -5.05 15.20 1.33
CA GLU A 99 -6.13 16.18 1.18
C GLU A 99 -7.11 15.77 0.07
N LEU A 100 -6.60 15.30 -1.07
CA LEU A 100 -7.41 14.79 -2.16
C LEU A 100 -8.27 13.59 -1.74
N LEU A 101 -7.67 12.57 -1.12
CA LEU A 101 -8.40 11.39 -0.64
C LEU A 101 -9.45 11.76 0.40
N THR A 102 -9.10 12.61 1.36
CA THR A 102 -10.03 13.11 2.38
C THR A 102 -11.23 13.81 1.73
N LYS A 103 -11.00 14.65 0.71
CA LYS A 103 -12.05 15.31 -0.05
C LYS A 103 -12.93 14.31 -0.80
N GLN A 104 -12.33 13.32 -1.46
CA GLN A 104 -13.07 12.28 -2.19
C GLN A 104 -13.96 11.46 -1.25
N PHE A 105 -13.45 11.04 -0.09
CA PHE A 105 -14.22 10.32 0.93
C PHE A 105 -15.34 11.18 1.54
N ASN A 106 -15.12 12.47 1.74
CA ASN A 106 -16.18 13.37 2.21
C ASN A 106 -17.36 13.46 1.23
N ASN A 107 -17.05 13.43 -0.07
CA ASN A 107 -18.00 13.60 -1.16
C ASN A 107 -18.67 12.30 -1.61
N SER A 108 -18.15 11.13 -1.21
CA SER A 108 -18.68 9.83 -1.63
C SER A 108 -18.73 8.84 -0.47
N GLN A 109 -19.94 8.62 0.07
CA GLN A 109 -20.18 7.58 1.08
C GLN A 109 -19.83 6.18 0.53
N ALA A 110 -20.20 5.88 -0.71
CA ALA A 110 -19.89 4.59 -1.33
C ALA A 110 -18.37 4.33 -1.42
N ALA A 111 -17.55 5.38 -1.54
CA ALA A 111 -16.10 5.23 -1.52
C ALA A 111 -15.57 4.88 -0.12
N CYS A 112 -16.15 5.50 0.92
CA CYS A 112 -15.87 5.15 2.31
C CYS A 112 -16.23 3.70 2.63
N GLU A 113 -17.42 3.26 2.21
CA GLU A 113 -17.91 1.89 2.41
C GLU A 113 -16.98 0.90 1.73
N TRP A 114 -16.72 1.11 0.43
CA TRP A 114 -15.78 0.28 -0.32
C TRP A 114 -14.38 0.22 0.31
N PHE A 115 -13.88 1.33 0.86
CA PHE A 115 -12.56 1.37 1.47
C PHE A 115 -12.49 0.45 2.69
N LEU A 116 -13.51 0.44 3.55
CA LEU A 116 -13.58 -0.46 4.70
C LEU A 116 -13.85 -1.90 4.27
N ASP A 117 -14.79 -2.13 3.36
CA ASP A 117 -15.12 -3.46 2.84
C ASP A 117 -13.89 -4.12 2.22
N ARG A 118 -13.13 -3.37 1.42
CA ARG A 118 -11.89 -3.86 0.80
C ARG A 118 -10.86 -4.31 1.84
N MET A 119 -10.72 -3.57 2.95
CA MET A 119 -9.81 -3.93 4.05
C MET A 119 -10.34 -5.07 4.93
N ALA A 120 -11.66 -5.29 4.95
CA ALA A 120 -12.26 -6.42 5.65
C ALA A 120 -12.12 -7.71 4.85
N ASP A 121 -12.24 -7.63 3.52
CA ASP A 121 -12.06 -8.77 2.61
C ASP A 121 -10.59 -9.18 2.44
N ASP A 122 -9.67 -8.21 2.49
CA ASP A 122 -8.24 -8.39 2.26
C ASP A 122 -7.42 -7.51 3.19
N ASP A 123 -6.70 -8.17 4.12
CA ASP A 123 -5.92 -7.51 5.16
C ASP A 123 -4.56 -6.98 4.65
N TRP A 124 -4.29 -7.06 3.34
CA TRP A 124 -3.01 -6.64 2.76
C TRP A 124 -2.61 -5.21 3.12
N TRP A 125 -3.50 -4.21 2.95
CA TRP A 125 -3.18 -2.83 3.29
C TRP A 125 -2.93 -2.64 4.80
N PRO A 126 -3.82 -3.07 5.73
CA PRO A 126 -3.52 -3.05 7.16
C PRO A 126 -2.19 -3.73 7.51
N MET A 127 -1.94 -4.94 6.99
CA MET A 127 -0.76 -5.71 7.32
C MET A 127 0.52 -5.04 6.80
N GLN A 128 0.54 -4.62 5.53
CA GLN A 128 1.73 -4.00 4.94
C GLN A 128 1.97 -2.58 5.46
N ILE A 129 0.91 -1.79 5.62
CA ILE A 129 1.02 -0.36 5.90
C ILE A 129 1.02 -0.08 7.41
N LEU A 130 0.15 -0.70 8.22
CA LEU A 130 0.12 -0.45 9.67
C LEU A 130 1.15 -1.28 10.42
N ILE A 131 1.28 -2.56 10.09
CA ILE A 131 2.08 -3.51 10.90
C ILE A 131 3.53 -3.58 10.41
N LYS A 132 3.74 -3.83 9.11
CA LYS A 132 5.08 -4.11 8.56
C LYS A 132 5.85 -2.87 8.13
N CYS A 133 5.18 -1.82 7.63
CA CYS A 133 5.86 -0.64 7.09
C CYS A 133 6.70 0.03 8.18
N PRO A 134 8.02 0.24 8.00
CA PRO A 134 8.87 0.89 9.01
C PRO A 134 8.70 2.42 9.05
N ASN A 135 8.12 3.03 8.01
CA ASN A 135 7.97 4.48 7.88
C ASN A 135 6.79 5.01 8.72
N GLN A 136 7.09 5.65 9.84
CA GLN A 136 6.08 6.18 10.78
C GLN A 136 5.13 7.21 10.13
N ILE A 137 5.62 8.04 9.21
CA ILE A 137 4.78 9.07 8.55
C ILE A 137 3.72 8.38 7.69
N VAL A 138 4.10 7.35 6.94
CA VAL A 138 3.16 6.55 6.13
C VAL A 138 2.15 5.85 7.03
N ARG A 139 2.58 5.24 8.14
CA ARG A 139 1.68 4.60 9.12
C ARG A 139 0.64 5.57 9.66
N GLN A 140 1.09 6.74 10.15
CA GLN A 140 0.20 7.76 10.72
C GLN A 140 -0.78 8.32 9.70
N MET A 141 -0.32 8.54 8.47
CA MET A 141 -1.16 9.00 7.39
C MET A 141 -2.28 8.00 7.08
N PHE A 142 -1.95 6.72 6.94
CA PHE A 142 -2.93 5.68 6.66
C PHE A 142 -3.90 5.48 7.83
N GLN A 143 -3.40 5.47 9.07
CA GLN A 143 -4.22 5.46 10.28
C GLN A 143 -5.22 6.63 10.29
N ARG A 144 -4.77 7.85 9.95
CA ARG A 144 -5.64 9.03 9.90
C ARG A 144 -6.74 8.89 8.85
N LEU A 145 -6.44 8.34 7.68
CA LEU A 145 -7.45 8.03 6.67
C LEU A 145 -8.48 7.01 7.18
N CYS A 146 -8.04 5.92 7.82
CA CYS A 146 -8.94 4.92 8.40
C CYS A 146 -9.88 5.53 9.45
N ILE A 147 -9.32 6.30 10.40
CA ILE A 147 -10.11 6.99 11.43
C ILE A 147 -11.10 7.96 10.79
N HIS A 148 -10.67 8.73 9.78
CA HIS A 148 -11.52 9.67 9.06
C HIS A 148 -12.72 8.98 8.41
N VAL A 149 -12.47 7.88 7.68
CA VAL A 149 -13.53 7.11 7.00
C VAL A 149 -14.50 6.49 8.03
N ILE A 150 -14.00 5.90 9.11
CA ILE A 150 -14.83 5.34 10.19
C ILE A 150 -15.70 6.42 10.82
N GLN A 151 -15.13 7.59 11.14
CA GLN A 151 -15.88 8.71 11.70
C GLN A 151 -16.94 9.23 10.72
N ARG A 152 -16.64 9.25 9.42
CA ARG A 152 -17.56 9.68 8.37
C ARG A 152 -18.76 8.75 8.23
N LEU A 153 -18.55 7.44 8.36
CA LEU A 153 -19.59 6.41 8.25
C LEU A 153 -20.36 6.18 9.55
N ARG A 154 -19.76 6.49 10.70
CA ARG A 154 -20.36 6.26 12.03
C ARG A 154 -21.83 6.68 12.12
N PRO A 155 -22.29 7.88 11.68
CA PRO A 155 -23.70 8.27 11.83
C PRO A 155 -24.66 7.36 11.08
N VAL A 156 -24.22 6.74 9.98
CA VAL A 156 -25.04 5.88 9.13
C VAL A 156 -24.90 4.42 9.57
N HIS A 157 -23.69 3.97 9.92
CA HIS A 157 -23.42 2.55 10.20
C HIS A 157 -23.51 2.16 11.67
N ALA A 158 -23.56 3.11 12.63
CA ALA A 158 -23.50 2.80 14.05
C ALA A 158 -24.53 1.74 14.49
N HIS A 159 -25.72 1.74 13.91
CA HIS A 159 -26.77 0.78 14.24
C HIS A 159 -26.43 -0.68 13.87
N PHE A 160 -25.55 -0.92 12.90
CA PHE A 160 -25.07 -2.27 12.56
C PHE A 160 -24.13 -2.83 13.63
N TYR A 161 -23.41 -1.96 14.35
CA TYR A 161 -22.41 -2.35 15.34
C TYR A 161 -22.92 -2.24 16.79
N LEU A 162 -24.00 -1.49 17.01
CA LEU A 162 -24.58 -1.21 18.33
C LEU A 162 -25.86 -1.98 18.59
N GLN A 163 -26.11 -3.12 17.92
CA GLN A 163 -27.17 -4.01 18.37
C GLN A 163 -26.90 -4.38 19.84
N PRO A 164 -27.86 -4.14 20.76
CA PRO A 164 -27.81 -4.77 22.07
C PRO A 164 -27.69 -6.26 21.81
N GLY A 165 -26.76 -6.91 22.50
CA GLY A 165 -26.52 -8.33 22.31
C GLY A 165 -27.84 -9.09 22.21
N LEU A 166 -27.86 -10.08 21.34
CA LEU A 166 -28.53 -11.33 21.65
C LEU A 166 -28.05 -11.75 23.05
N GLU A 167 -28.64 -11.18 24.08
CA GLU A 167 -28.79 -11.81 25.37
C GLU A 167 -29.75 -12.96 25.07
N ASP A 168 -29.20 -14.06 24.55
CA ASP A 168 -29.67 -15.36 24.95
C ASP A 168 -29.53 -15.37 26.47
N CYS A 169 -30.57 -14.89 27.16
CA CYS A 169 -30.88 -15.24 28.52
C CYS A 169 -31.17 -16.74 28.52
N SER A 170 -30.13 -17.55 28.39
CA SER A 170 -30.15 -18.95 28.76
C SER A 170 -28.86 -19.24 29.51
N ASP A 171 -29.06 -19.29 30.82
CA ASP A 171 -28.41 -20.16 31.78
C ASP A 171 -26.96 -19.83 32.18
N ASP A 172 -26.87 -19.36 33.43
CA ASP A 172 -26.02 -19.91 34.47
C ASP A 172 -24.67 -20.49 34.01
N MET A 173 -23.57 -19.81 34.35
CA MET A 173 -22.52 -20.37 35.20
C MET A 173 -21.37 -19.36 35.34
N ASP A 174 -21.21 -18.86 36.57
CA ASP A 174 -19.96 -18.28 37.07
C ASP A 174 -18.77 -19.22 36.80
N GLY A 175 -17.69 -18.69 36.24
CA GLY A 175 -16.42 -19.41 36.05
C GLY A 175 -15.21 -18.46 36.23
N PRO A 176 -14.20 -18.79 37.07
CA PRO A 176 -13.08 -17.88 37.34
C PRO A 176 -12.15 -17.70 36.14
N VAL A 177 -11.61 -16.49 36.00
CA VAL A 177 -10.80 -15.97 34.87
C VAL A 177 -9.38 -16.58 34.79
N GLU A 178 -9.08 -17.67 35.50
CA GLU A 178 -7.70 -18.16 35.67
C GLU A 178 -7.22 -19.17 34.61
N ASP A 179 -8.01 -19.53 33.59
CA ASP A 179 -7.60 -20.57 32.61
C ASP A 179 -7.47 -20.13 31.15
N ILE A 180 -7.32 -18.82 30.88
CA ILE A 180 -7.14 -18.32 29.50
C ILE A 180 -5.71 -18.60 28.94
N GLY A 181 -4.83 -19.25 29.72
CA GLY A 181 -3.44 -19.53 29.32
C GLY A 181 -3.10 -20.99 28.96
N SER A 182 -4.05 -21.92 29.07
CA SER A 182 -3.73 -23.36 29.05
C SER A 182 -4.35 -24.09 27.87
N ARG A 183 -4.08 -23.66 26.64
CA ARG A 183 -4.18 -24.53 25.46
C ARG A 183 -3.28 -24.01 24.34
N SER A 184 -2.44 -24.94 23.88
CA SER A 184 -1.27 -24.83 22.99
C SER A 184 -1.56 -24.25 21.61
#